data_AF-A0A848W8P7-F1
#
_entry.id   AF-A0A848W8P7-F1
#
_cell.length_a   1.000
_cell.length_b   1.000
_cell.length_c   1.000
_cell.angle_alpha   90.00
_cell.angle_beta   90.00
_cell.angle_gamma   90.00
#
_symmetry.space_group_name_H-M   'P 1'
#
loop_
_entity.id
_entity.type
_entity.pdbx_description
1 polymer ?
#
loop_
_entity_poly.entity_id
_entity_poly.type
_entity_poly.pdbx_seq_one_letter_code
_entity_poly.pdbx_strand_id
1 'polypeptide(L)'
;MSVDSDIVGAVHTKVRHDSARGHVTGQAQYIDDMPLLPGALEVVLVTSPHPHAGIVSIDVSAARAADGVRGVISAADIPGTNNIGPVFDGEPILAEGFVDYVGAPVVAIAADTYDQARAAAALVIVEYEARPAVLEIEQALEQELYTYPPQFMTIGEPETAIANASHRVDGEIRCGGQDHFYLESHIAMAVPGEFGDMTVYCSTQHPSEVQHGVSHVLGVPTNAVMIEVRRMGGAFGGKESQPSIFAAIAALLADRCGQPVKLRLRRDDDMIITGKRHDFLFRYDVGFDDDGRIEGIDILMGMRSGNVADLSPGVLARALCHADNCYYLPNARLRGYPCKTNTVSNTAFRGFGGPQGMLVIETVIEHIARTLGRSVDEIRAVNYYGTDERNVTPYQQRVTDNIIVPLVDRLRAEIDFDAMSRDVDAFNASHDTLKKGLALMPVKFGISFNTPKLNQAGALVH
;
A
#
# COMPACT_ATOMS: atom_id res chain seq x y z
N MET A 1 -32.84 -38.77 20.27
CA MET A 1 -32.88 -37.56 19.43
C MET A 1 -31.45 -37.34 18.98
N SER A 2 -31.13 -37.71 17.73
CA SER A 2 -29.80 -37.45 17.17
C SER A 2 -29.66 -35.95 17.03
N VAL A 3 -28.62 -35.39 17.64
CA VAL A 3 -28.18 -34.05 17.33
C VAL A 3 -27.57 -34.17 15.93
N ASP A 4 -28.37 -33.89 14.90
CA ASP A 4 -27.84 -33.55 13.58
C ASP A 4 -26.93 -32.36 13.81
N SER A 5 -25.62 -32.59 13.73
CA SER A 5 -24.66 -31.52 13.80
C SER A 5 -24.73 -30.79 12.46
N ASP A 6 -25.54 -29.73 12.41
CA ASP A 6 -25.66 -28.76 11.30
C ASP A 6 -24.36 -27.96 11.08
N ILE A 7 -23.20 -28.63 11.05
CA ILE A 7 -21.92 -28.00 10.71
C ILE A 7 -21.89 -27.86 9.19
N VAL A 8 -22.24 -26.68 8.71
CA VAL A 8 -22.12 -26.30 7.30
C VAL A 8 -20.66 -25.91 7.03
N GLY A 9 -19.93 -26.79 6.33
CA GLY A 9 -18.56 -26.54 5.88
C GLY A 9 -17.50 -27.22 6.73
N ALA A 10 -16.72 -28.11 6.09
CA ALA A 10 -15.48 -28.67 6.64
C ALA A 10 -14.26 -28.06 5.92
N VAL A 11 -13.06 -28.20 6.52
CA VAL A 11 -11.80 -27.81 5.88
C VAL A 11 -11.72 -28.47 4.49
N HIS A 12 -11.29 -27.70 3.48
CA HIS A 12 -11.22 -28.11 2.06
C HIS A 12 -12.56 -28.34 1.33
N THR A 13 -13.70 -27.95 1.90
CA THR A 13 -14.98 -27.98 1.19
C THR A 13 -15.30 -26.63 0.54
N LYS A 14 -15.97 -26.66 -0.63
CA LYS A 14 -16.42 -25.45 -1.33
C LYS A 14 -17.67 -24.91 -0.64
N VAL A 15 -17.50 -23.95 0.27
CA VAL A 15 -18.60 -23.20 0.89
C VAL A 15 -18.74 -21.81 0.28
N ARG A 16 -19.97 -21.30 0.24
CA ARG A 16 -20.22 -19.92 -0.17
C ARG A 16 -19.76 -18.99 0.94
N HIS A 17 -19.32 -17.78 0.58
CA HIS A 17 -19.05 -16.73 1.55
C HIS A 17 -20.30 -16.45 2.41
N ASP A 18 -20.16 -16.40 3.73
CA ASP A 18 -21.28 -16.33 4.69
C ASP A 18 -22.23 -15.14 4.41
N SER A 19 -21.68 -13.98 4.07
CA SER A 19 -22.46 -12.78 3.73
C SER A 19 -22.88 -12.68 2.25
N ALA A 20 -22.63 -13.69 1.41
CA ALA A 20 -22.86 -13.61 -0.04
C ALA A 20 -24.31 -13.25 -0.40
N ARG A 21 -25.29 -13.83 0.31
CA ARG A 21 -26.71 -13.50 0.11
C ARG A 21 -26.96 -12.02 0.37
N GLY A 22 -26.41 -11.47 1.46
CA GLY A 22 -26.55 -10.06 1.81
C GLY A 22 -25.92 -9.13 0.77
N HIS A 23 -24.81 -9.52 0.15
CA HIS A 23 -24.17 -8.73 -0.91
C HIS A 23 -25.07 -8.61 -2.15
N VAL A 24 -25.73 -9.70 -2.56
CA VAL A 24 -26.56 -9.70 -3.79
C VAL A 24 -27.98 -9.19 -3.57
N THR A 25 -28.46 -9.13 -2.33
CA THR A 25 -29.78 -8.57 -1.99
C THR A 25 -29.73 -7.15 -1.48
N GLY A 26 -28.54 -6.58 -1.25
CA GLY A 26 -28.36 -5.27 -0.62
C GLY A 26 -28.65 -5.27 0.89
N GLN A 27 -28.66 -6.44 1.54
CA GLN A 27 -28.91 -6.57 2.98
C GLN A 27 -27.63 -6.58 3.83
N ALA A 28 -26.46 -6.68 3.19
CA ALA A 28 -25.19 -6.53 3.89
C ALA A 28 -24.89 -5.05 4.11
N GLN A 29 -25.06 -4.59 5.35
CA GLN A 29 -24.84 -3.19 5.71
C GLN A 29 -23.35 -2.82 5.77
N TYR A 30 -22.97 -1.78 5.05
CA TYR A 30 -21.72 -1.04 5.22
C TYR A 30 -21.94 0.15 6.16
N ILE A 31 -20.89 0.91 6.46
CA ILE A 31 -21.01 2.00 7.46
C ILE A 31 -21.98 3.09 7.00
N ASP A 32 -21.95 3.46 5.71
CA ASP A 32 -22.85 4.48 5.16
C ASP A 32 -24.31 3.98 5.02
N ASP A 33 -24.55 2.67 5.13
CA ASP A 33 -25.89 2.07 5.14
C ASP A 33 -26.53 2.07 6.54
N MET A 34 -25.75 2.39 7.58
CA MET A 34 -26.27 2.48 8.94
C MET A 34 -27.26 3.64 9.03
N PRO A 35 -28.41 3.48 9.71
CA PRO A 35 -29.30 4.60 9.99
C PRO A 35 -28.53 5.71 10.70
N LEU A 36 -28.61 6.93 10.16
CA LEU A 36 -27.99 8.09 10.79
C LEU A 36 -28.58 8.30 12.18
N LEU A 37 -27.71 8.48 13.17
CA LEU A 37 -28.13 8.85 14.52
C LEU A 37 -28.74 10.26 14.50
N PRO A 38 -29.74 10.54 15.36
CA PRO A 38 -30.33 11.87 15.45
C PRO A 38 -29.26 12.94 15.68
N GLY A 39 -29.28 13.99 14.85
CA GLY A 39 -28.31 15.09 14.92
C GLY A 39 -26.89 14.73 14.49
N ALA A 40 -26.70 13.60 13.78
CA ALA A 40 -25.41 13.28 13.18
C ALA A 40 -24.98 14.38 12.19
N LEU A 41 -23.71 14.80 12.28
CA LEU A 41 -23.10 15.80 11.41
C LEU A 41 -22.34 15.12 10.26
N GLU A 42 -22.27 15.80 9.13
CA GLU A 42 -21.50 15.39 7.95
C GLU A 42 -20.25 16.28 7.81
N VAL A 43 -19.13 15.68 7.38
CA VAL A 43 -17.84 16.37 7.32
C VAL A 43 -17.32 16.57 5.90
N VAL A 44 -16.74 17.74 5.65
CA VAL A 44 -15.93 18.04 4.47
C VAL A 44 -14.54 18.51 4.89
N LEU A 45 -13.52 18.06 4.16
CA LEU A 45 -12.13 18.46 4.35
C LEU A 45 -11.78 19.59 3.38
N VAL A 46 -11.03 20.58 3.88
CA VAL A 46 -10.32 21.57 3.06
C VAL A 46 -8.88 21.10 2.92
N THR A 47 -8.44 20.88 1.69
CA THR A 47 -7.14 20.28 1.38
C THR A 47 -6.21 21.24 0.66
N SER A 48 -4.91 21.06 0.83
CA SER A 48 -3.88 21.82 0.13
C SER A 48 -3.96 21.68 -1.40
N PRO A 49 -3.92 22.79 -2.16
CA PRO A 49 -3.70 22.74 -3.61
C PRO A 49 -2.21 22.71 -4.00
N HIS A 50 -1.30 22.80 -3.03
CA HIS A 50 0.15 22.90 -3.26
C HIS A 50 0.88 21.61 -2.90
N PRO A 51 1.87 21.17 -3.70
CA PRO A 51 2.72 20.03 -3.37
C PRO A 51 3.66 20.34 -2.20
N HIS A 52 4.13 21.59 -2.08
CA HIS A 52 4.94 22.02 -0.94
C HIS A 52 4.74 23.51 -0.71
N ALA A 53 4.29 23.91 0.48
CA ALA A 53 4.12 25.31 0.85
C ALA A 53 4.12 25.51 2.37
N GLY A 54 4.60 26.65 2.84
CA GLY A 54 4.33 27.10 4.21
C GLY A 54 2.88 27.57 4.33
N ILE A 55 2.23 27.27 5.46
CA ILE A 55 0.91 27.82 5.80
C ILE A 55 1.15 29.14 6.53
N VAL A 56 0.77 30.26 5.92
CA VAL A 56 0.95 31.61 6.47
C VAL A 56 -0.19 31.94 7.44
N SER A 57 -1.44 31.69 7.03
CA SER A 57 -2.62 31.89 7.87
C SER A 57 -3.79 31.05 7.41
N ILE A 58 -4.70 30.75 8.33
CA ILE A 58 -5.97 30.06 8.09
C ILE A 58 -7.10 30.94 8.63
N ASP A 59 -7.97 31.44 7.75
CA ASP A 59 -9.20 32.15 8.12
C ASP A 59 -10.41 31.25 7.88
N VAL A 60 -11.09 30.92 8.98
CA VAL A 60 -12.30 30.09 9.03
C VAL A 60 -13.53 30.88 9.50
N SER A 61 -13.43 32.20 9.66
CA SER A 61 -14.48 33.05 10.25
C SER A 61 -15.79 32.97 9.47
N ALA A 62 -15.74 33.10 8.14
CA ALA A 62 -16.89 32.98 7.26
C ALA A 62 -17.50 31.57 7.27
N ALA A 63 -16.66 30.53 7.27
CA ALA A 63 -17.12 29.15 7.37
C ALA A 63 -17.82 28.86 8.71
N ARG A 64 -17.28 29.36 9.83
CA ARG A 64 -17.89 29.21 11.17
C ARG A 64 -19.25 29.89 11.30
N ALA A 65 -19.47 30.98 10.56
CA ALA A 65 -20.73 31.72 10.56
C ALA A 65 -21.76 31.19 9.55
N ALA A 66 -21.38 30.22 8.71
CA ALA A 66 -22.25 29.67 7.69
C ALA A 66 -23.40 28.84 8.30
N ASP A 67 -24.54 28.84 7.61
CA ASP A 67 -25.73 28.11 8.04
C ASP A 67 -25.46 26.59 8.16
N GLY A 68 -26.00 25.99 9.21
CA GLY A 68 -25.84 24.56 9.49
C GLY A 68 -24.47 24.12 10.01
N VAL A 69 -23.44 24.98 10.01
CA VAL A 69 -22.12 24.62 10.56
C VAL A 69 -22.19 24.48 12.07
N ARG A 70 -21.54 23.43 12.60
CA ARG A 70 -21.49 23.11 14.04
C ARG A 70 -20.07 23.00 14.57
N GLY A 71 -19.12 22.59 13.72
CA GLY A 71 -17.72 22.46 14.09
C GLY A 71 -16.80 22.85 12.93
N VAL A 72 -15.72 23.57 13.25
CA VAL A 72 -14.61 23.82 12.34
C VAL A 72 -13.33 23.62 13.13
N ILE A 73 -12.48 22.71 12.69
CA ILE A 73 -11.21 22.37 13.35
C ILE A 73 -10.03 22.51 12.40
N SER A 74 -8.90 22.93 12.96
CA SER A 74 -7.57 22.93 12.36
C SER A 74 -6.61 22.17 13.27
N ALA A 75 -5.33 22.07 12.89
CA ALA A 75 -4.31 21.47 13.76
C ALA A 75 -4.26 22.10 15.17
N ALA A 76 -4.54 23.41 15.29
CA ALA A 76 -4.54 24.14 16.56
C ALA A 76 -5.68 23.73 17.51
N ASP A 77 -6.69 23.02 17.02
CA ASP A 77 -7.82 22.54 17.81
C ASP A 77 -7.62 21.12 18.36
N ILE A 78 -6.46 20.48 18.10
CA ILE A 78 -6.15 19.12 18.55
C ILE A 78 -5.67 19.16 20.02
N PRO A 79 -6.40 18.54 20.97
CA PRO A 79 -6.04 18.56 22.39
C PRO A 79 -4.87 17.63 22.74
N GLY A 80 -4.71 16.54 21.99
CA GLY A 80 -3.63 15.57 22.16
C GLY A 80 -2.47 15.80 21.21
N THR A 81 -1.98 14.74 20.57
CA THR A 81 -0.85 14.79 19.63
C THR A 81 -1.35 14.67 18.20
N ASN A 82 -0.96 15.61 17.33
CA ASN A 82 -1.26 15.57 15.90
C ASN A 82 -0.30 14.62 15.15
N ASN A 83 -0.37 13.32 15.46
CA ASN A 83 0.47 12.30 14.85
C ASN A 83 -0.23 10.94 14.85
N ILE A 84 -0.34 10.33 13.68
CA ILE A 84 -0.93 8.99 13.46
C ILE A 84 0.05 8.03 12.78
N GLY A 85 1.33 8.39 12.71
CA GLY A 85 2.33 7.61 11.98
C GLY A 85 2.43 6.18 12.53
N PRO A 86 2.29 5.14 11.67
CA PRO A 86 2.23 3.74 12.11
C PRO A 86 3.58 3.19 12.58
N VAL A 87 4.68 3.74 12.02
CA VAL A 87 6.05 3.25 12.24
C VAL A 87 6.96 4.37 12.75
N PHE A 88 6.87 5.55 12.15
CA PHE A 88 7.65 6.73 12.50
C PHE A 88 6.71 7.91 12.75
N ASP A 89 7.15 8.84 13.58
CA ASP A 89 6.42 10.07 13.85
C ASP A 89 6.40 11.01 12.65
N GLY A 90 5.48 11.99 12.70
CA GLY A 90 5.43 13.10 11.76
C GLY A 90 4.35 12.99 10.70
N GLU A 91 3.35 12.13 10.90
CA GLU A 91 2.17 12.03 10.03
C GLU A 91 0.95 12.70 10.69
N PRO A 92 0.69 13.99 10.40
CA PRO A 92 -0.42 14.72 11.02
C PRO A 92 -1.76 14.37 10.37
N ILE A 93 -2.84 14.47 11.12
CA ILE A 93 -4.22 14.33 10.59
C ILE A 93 -4.69 15.62 9.89
N LEU A 94 -4.16 16.77 10.32
CA LEU A 94 -4.39 18.09 9.74
C LEU A 94 -3.04 18.81 9.69
N ALA A 95 -2.66 19.34 8.54
CA ALA A 95 -1.37 19.98 8.31
C ALA A 95 -1.16 21.19 9.24
N GLU A 96 0.05 21.32 9.77
CA GLU A 96 0.46 22.39 10.68
C GLU A 96 1.77 23.01 10.19
N GLY A 97 1.80 24.33 10.04
CA GLY A 97 2.97 25.10 9.61
C GLY A 97 3.34 24.96 8.13
N PHE A 98 3.22 23.78 7.53
CA PHE A 98 3.44 23.53 6.11
C PHE A 98 2.59 22.38 5.58
N VAL A 99 2.41 22.36 4.26
CA VAL A 99 1.79 21.28 3.49
C VAL A 99 2.85 20.67 2.59
N ASP A 100 2.81 19.34 2.47
CA ASP A 100 3.89 18.56 1.87
C ASP A 100 3.41 17.66 0.72
N TYR A 101 2.14 17.77 0.33
CA TYR A 101 1.55 17.19 -0.88
C TYR A 101 0.22 17.87 -1.26
N VAL A 102 -0.16 17.78 -2.54
CA VAL A 102 -1.50 18.19 -3.01
C VAL A 102 -2.52 17.23 -2.45
N GLY A 103 -3.52 17.73 -1.72
CA GLY A 103 -4.51 16.91 -1.02
C GLY A 103 -4.34 16.87 0.50
N ALA A 104 -3.25 17.40 1.05
CA ALA A 104 -3.05 17.41 2.50
C ALA A 104 -4.23 18.06 3.24
N PRO A 105 -4.95 17.37 4.14
CA PRO A 105 -6.02 17.98 4.93
C PRO A 105 -5.48 19.12 5.80
N VAL A 106 -6.16 20.27 5.82
CA VAL A 106 -5.75 21.47 6.57
C VAL A 106 -6.82 21.90 7.57
N VAL A 107 -8.09 21.88 7.13
CA VAL A 107 -9.26 22.19 7.96
C VAL A 107 -10.32 21.12 7.74
N ALA A 108 -11.07 20.78 8.78
CA ALA A 108 -12.27 19.95 8.68
C ALA A 108 -13.50 20.71 9.19
N ILE A 109 -14.61 20.58 8.49
CA ILE A 109 -15.87 21.29 8.78
C ILE A 109 -16.99 20.27 8.95
N ALA A 110 -17.65 20.31 10.11
CA ALA A 110 -18.86 19.55 10.39
C ALA A 110 -20.09 20.46 10.31
N ALA A 111 -21.11 20.01 9.57
CA ALA A 111 -22.40 20.69 9.47
C ALA A 111 -23.56 19.70 9.54
N ASP A 112 -24.79 20.21 9.70
CA ASP A 112 -26.01 19.38 9.76
C ASP A 112 -26.22 18.54 8.49
N THR A 113 -25.70 19.00 7.35
CA THR A 113 -25.75 18.29 6.07
C THR A 113 -24.42 18.40 5.31
N TYR A 114 -24.16 17.42 4.44
CA TYR A 114 -22.97 17.42 3.60
C TYR A 114 -22.90 18.65 2.68
N ASP A 115 -24.03 19.09 2.12
CA ASP A 115 -24.08 20.25 1.23
C ASP A 115 -23.74 21.56 1.97
N GLN A 116 -24.18 21.71 3.23
CA GLN A 116 -23.79 22.85 4.07
C GLN A 116 -22.30 22.81 4.42
N ALA A 117 -21.75 21.63 4.79
CA ALA A 117 -20.33 21.47 5.04
C ALA A 117 -19.48 21.83 3.81
N ARG A 118 -19.93 21.41 2.62
CA ARG A 118 -19.27 21.71 1.34
C ARG A 118 -19.34 23.19 0.98
N ALA A 119 -20.50 23.83 1.19
CA ALA A 119 -20.65 25.26 0.96
C ALA A 119 -19.75 26.07 1.91
N ALA A 120 -19.68 25.70 3.19
CA ALA A 120 -18.81 26.31 4.18
C ALA A 120 -17.31 26.09 3.88
N ALA A 121 -16.92 24.92 3.36
CA ALA A 121 -15.55 24.63 2.96
C ALA A 121 -15.02 25.60 1.90
N ALA A 122 -15.88 26.05 0.98
CA ALA A 122 -15.52 27.05 -0.03
C ALA A 122 -15.29 28.46 0.54
N LEU A 123 -15.69 28.72 1.79
CA LEU A 123 -15.49 30.00 2.48
C LEU A 123 -14.20 30.05 3.31
N VAL A 124 -13.48 28.93 3.43
CA VAL A 124 -12.19 28.89 4.14
C VAL A 124 -11.11 29.49 3.26
N ILE A 125 -10.35 30.42 3.83
CA ILE A 125 -9.21 31.06 3.15
C ILE A 125 -7.94 30.57 3.82
N VAL A 126 -7.07 29.90 3.06
CA VAL A 126 -5.73 29.51 3.51
C VAL A 126 -4.71 30.24 2.66
N GLU A 127 -3.84 31.02 3.31
CA GLU A 127 -2.74 31.71 2.66
C GLU A 127 -1.49 30.82 2.69
N TYR A 128 -0.90 30.63 1.52
CA TYR A 128 0.27 29.76 1.33
C TYR A 128 1.47 30.54 0.80
N GLU A 129 2.65 30.14 1.26
CA GLU A 129 3.93 30.52 0.67
C GLU A 129 4.52 29.30 -0.04
N ALA A 130 4.43 29.28 -1.37
CA ALA A 130 4.90 28.15 -2.18
C ALA A 130 6.41 27.91 -2.01
N ARG A 131 6.79 26.63 -1.94
CA ARG A 131 8.18 26.19 -1.78
C ARG A 131 8.58 25.23 -2.90
N PRO A 132 9.88 25.08 -3.21
CA PRO A 132 10.34 24.08 -4.16
C PRO A 132 9.89 22.68 -3.75
N ALA A 133 9.34 21.92 -4.68
CA ALA A 133 8.86 20.56 -4.45
C ALA A 133 9.77 19.54 -5.15
N VAL A 134 9.99 18.40 -4.51
CA VAL A 134 10.66 17.22 -5.09
C VAL A 134 9.59 16.24 -5.56
N LEU A 135 9.43 16.08 -6.86
CA LEU A 135 8.34 15.26 -7.43
C LEU A 135 8.82 13.99 -8.11
N GLU A 136 10.11 13.85 -8.43
CA GLU A 136 10.65 12.68 -9.13
C GLU A 136 11.54 11.84 -8.21
N ILE A 137 11.57 10.52 -8.44
CA ILE A 137 12.42 9.58 -7.68
C ILE A 137 13.90 9.92 -7.89
N GLU A 138 14.29 10.23 -9.13
CA GLU A 138 15.66 10.60 -9.49
C GLU A 138 16.13 11.83 -8.72
N GLN A 139 15.28 12.86 -8.64
CA GLN A 139 15.61 14.08 -7.91
C GLN A 139 15.83 13.80 -6.42
N ALA A 140 15.01 12.93 -5.82
CA ALA A 140 15.19 12.52 -4.42
C ALA A 140 16.47 11.70 -4.21
N LEU A 141 16.83 10.81 -5.16
CA LEU A 141 18.09 10.06 -5.13
C LEU A 141 19.31 10.99 -5.23
N GLU A 142 19.28 11.95 -6.16
CA GLU A 142 20.37 12.92 -6.37
C GLU A 142 20.58 13.83 -5.15
N GLN A 143 19.50 14.18 -4.45
CA GLN A 143 19.54 15.01 -3.24
C GLN A 143 19.73 14.21 -1.95
N GLU A 144 19.79 12.87 -2.04
CA GLU A 144 19.79 11.95 -0.90
C GLU A 144 18.62 12.19 0.09
N LEU A 145 17.45 12.53 -0.46
CA LEU A 145 16.26 12.87 0.31
C LEU A 145 15.41 11.62 0.58
N TYR A 146 15.42 11.15 1.82
CA TYR A 146 14.78 9.89 2.22
C TYR A 146 13.81 10.04 3.40
N THR A 147 12.73 9.25 3.41
CA THR A 147 11.76 9.23 4.54
C THR A 147 12.29 8.47 5.76
N TYR A 148 13.24 7.56 5.57
CA TYR A 148 13.96 6.80 6.60
C TYR A 148 15.30 6.28 6.01
N PRO A 149 16.23 5.74 6.80
CA PRO A 149 17.52 5.27 6.27
C PRO A 149 17.40 4.21 5.17
N PRO A 150 18.18 4.30 4.07
CA PRO A 150 18.25 3.27 3.02
C PRO A 150 18.57 1.86 3.56
N GLN A 151 18.12 0.83 2.85
CA GLN A 151 18.27 -0.58 3.21
C GLN A 151 19.10 -1.32 2.17
N PHE A 152 20.07 -2.12 2.62
CA PHE A 152 20.99 -2.84 1.74
C PHE A 152 21.03 -4.34 2.09
N MET A 153 21.20 -5.17 1.07
CA MET A 153 21.37 -6.62 1.22
C MET A 153 22.46 -7.08 0.25
N THR A 154 23.50 -7.70 0.78
CA THR A 154 24.63 -8.20 -0.02
C THR A 154 24.94 -9.64 0.33
N ILE A 155 25.17 -10.46 -0.69
CA ILE A 155 25.70 -11.83 -0.59
C ILE A 155 26.82 -12.01 -1.62
N GLY A 156 27.88 -12.71 -1.24
CA GLY A 156 29.03 -12.94 -2.13
C GLY A 156 29.79 -11.66 -2.49
N GLU A 157 30.45 -11.68 -3.65
CA GLU A 157 31.30 -10.58 -4.16
C GLU A 157 30.76 -10.09 -5.53
N PRO A 158 29.62 -9.38 -5.56
CA PRO A 158 28.90 -9.07 -6.79
C PRO A 158 29.72 -8.24 -7.79
N GLU A 159 30.53 -7.28 -7.32
CA GLU A 159 31.33 -6.43 -8.19
C GLU A 159 32.38 -7.23 -8.96
N THR A 160 33.04 -8.17 -8.27
CA THR A 160 34.05 -9.05 -8.88
C THR A 160 33.39 -10.06 -9.82
N ALA A 161 32.25 -10.62 -9.42
CA ALA A 161 31.51 -11.57 -10.25
C ALA A 161 30.97 -10.93 -11.54
N ILE A 162 30.40 -9.72 -11.47
CA ILE A 162 29.94 -8.98 -12.65
C ILE A 162 31.11 -8.63 -13.57
N ALA A 163 32.24 -8.19 -13.01
CA ALA A 163 33.40 -7.78 -13.81
C ALA A 163 34.10 -8.95 -14.53
N ASN A 164 34.04 -10.16 -13.96
CA ASN A 164 34.67 -11.36 -14.51
C ASN A 164 33.74 -12.22 -15.38
N ALA A 165 32.45 -11.88 -15.44
CA ALA A 165 31.47 -12.64 -16.21
C ALA A 165 31.75 -12.58 -17.71
N SER A 166 31.32 -13.61 -18.44
CA SER A 166 31.51 -13.69 -19.90
C SER A 166 30.68 -12.64 -20.63
N HIS A 167 29.47 -12.37 -20.14
CA HIS A 167 28.57 -11.35 -20.63
C HIS A 167 28.15 -10.41 -19.50
N ARG A 168 27.90 -9.15 -19.86
CA ARG A 168 27.40 -8.13 -18.94
C ARG A 168 26.37 -7.26 -19.64
N VAL A 169 25.26 -7.00 -18.97
CA VAL A 169 24.27 -6.01 -19.41
C VAL A 169 23.80 -5.15 -18.24
N ASP A 170 23.49 -3.90 -18.52
CA ASP A 170 22.89 -2.97 -17.57
C ASP A 170 21.59 -2.38 -18.14
N GLY A 171 20.76 -1.81 -17.27
CA GLY A 171 19.52 -1.18 -17.68
C GLY A 171 18.75 -0.47 -16.58
N GLU A 172 17.69 0.21 -16.99
CA GLU A 172 16.77 0.93 -16.12
C GLU A 172 15.33 0.57 -16.46
N ILE A 173 14.48 0.39 -15.45
CA ILE A 173 13.04 0.17 -15.61
C ILE A 173 12.25 0.95 -14.56
N ARG A 174 11.13 1.55 -15.00
CA ARG A 174 10.17 2.21 -14.13
C ARG A 174 8.92 1.35 -13.97
N CYS A 175 8.44 1.24 -12.73
CA CYS A 175 7.17 0.63 -12.36
C CYS A 175 6.28 1.70 -11.75
N GLY A 176 5.17 2.02 -12.42
CA GLY A 176 4.21 3.00 -11.92
C GLY A 176 3.43 2.50 -10.70
N GLY A 177 2.87 3.44 -9.94
CA GLY A 177 2.00 3.17 -8.81
C GLY A 177 0.61 2.71 -9.21
N GLN A 178 -0.23 2.53 -8.20
CA GLN A 178 -1.57 1.98 -8.36
C GLN A 178 -2.49 2.45 -7.22
N ASP A 179 -3.66 2.97 -7.56
CA ASP A 179 -4.75 3.24 -6.61
C ASP A 179 -5.52 1.96 -6.28
N HIS A 180 -5.89 1.79 -5.01
CA HIS A 180 -6.58 0.58 -4.52
C HIS A 180 -7.96 0.39 -5.13
N PHE A 181 -8.66 1.50 -5.38
CA PHE A 181 -10.01 1.53 -5.93
C PHE A 181 -10.98 0.55 -5.24
N TYR A 182 -10.86 0.41 -3.91
CA TYR A 182 -11.89 -0.23 -3.11
C TYR A 182 -13.23 0.47 -3.36
N LEU A 183 -14.33 -0.27 -3.54
CA LEU A 183 -15.59 0.31 -4.00
C LEU A 183 -16.23 1.23 -2.94
N GLU A 184 -16.09 0.89 -1.66
CA GLU A 184 -16.43 1.76 -0.54
C GLU A 184 -15.21 2.63 -0.20
N SER A 185 -15.31 3.95 -0.36
CA SER A 185 -14.25 4.90 0.04
C SER A 185 -13.97 4.87 1.54
N HIS A 186 -12.96 5.61 2.01
CA HIS A 186 -12.77 5.77 3.43
C HIS A 186 -13.99 6.41 4.10
N ILE A 187 -14.41 5.80 5.21
CA ILE A 187 -15.52 6.23 6.02
C ILE A 187 -15.26 5.93 7.50
N ALA A 188 -15.60 6.89 8.35
CA ALA A 188 -15.68 6.74 9.79
C ALA A 188 -16.94 7.43 10.33
N MET A 189 -17.64 6.79 11.25
CA MET A 189 -18.72 7.39 12.04
C MET A 189 -18.35 7.32 13.52
N ALA A 190 -18.07 8.48 14.10
CA ALA A 190 -17.73 8.64 15.50
C ALA A 190 -18.97 9.01 16.31
N VAL A 191 -19.12 8.40 17.48
CA VAL A 191 -20.25 8.58 18.39
C VAL A 191 -19.69 8.84 19.79
N PRO A 192 -19.86 10.06 20.33
CA PRO A 192 -19.38 10.38 21.67
C PRO A 192 -20.27 9.69 22.71
N GLY A 193 -19.64 9.19 23.77
CA GLY A 193 -20.26 8.50 24.91
C GLY A 193 -20.17 9.30 26.21
N GLU A 194 -20.37 8.61 27.34
CA GLU A 194 -20.25 9.24 28.67
C GLU A 194 -18.78 9.45 29.05
N PHE A 195 -18.49 10.53 29.78
CA PHE A 195 -17.18 10.76 30.42
C PHE A 195 -15.95 10.68 29.50
N GLY A 196 -16.10 11.06 28.22
CA GLY A 196 -15.00 11.04 27.24
C GLY A 196 -14.86 9.73 26.46
N ASP A 197 -15.81 8.80 26.63
CA ASP A 197 -15.88 7.61 25.80
C ASP A 197 -16.15 7.98 24.34
N MET A 198 -15.56 7.21 23.42
CA MET A 198 -15.71 7.41 21.98
C MET A 198 -15.84 6.06 21.28
N THR A 199 -16.97 5.83 20.60
CA THR A 199 -17.13 4.68 19.70
C THR A 199 -16.98 5.14 18.27
N VAL A 200 -16.13 4.48 17.48
CA VAL A 200 -15.93 4.77 16.06
C VAL A 200 -16.20 3.53 15.23
N TYR A 201 -17.22 3.61 14.38
CA TYR A 201 -17.43 2.65 13.29
C TYR A 201 -16.50 3.05 12.15
N CYS A 202 -15.50 2.22 11.85
CA CYS A 202 -14.45 2.57 10.90
C CYS A 202 -14.27 1.49 9.84
N SER A 203 -14.18 1.91 8.58
CA SER A 203 -13.81 1.01 7.50
C SER A 203 -12.28 0.84 7.50
N THR A 204 -11.76 -0.05 8.36
CA THR A 204 -10.32 -0.29 8.57
C THR A 204 -9.94 -1.78 8.64
N GLN A 205 -8.74 -2.12 8.19
CA GLN A 205 -8.10 -3.42 8.36
C GLN A 205 -7.39 -3.54 9.71
N HIS A 206 -7.10 -2.42 10.39
CA HIS A 206 -6.29 -2.39 11.60
C HIS A 206 -6.99 -1.59 12.72
N PRO A 207 -8.03 -2.14 13.35
CA PRO A 207 -8.80 -1.42 14.36
C PRO A 207 -7.97 -0.97 15.56
N SER A 208 -6.95 -1.74 15.98
CA SER A 208 -6.07 -1.37 17.09
C SER A 208 -5.22 -0.13 16.81
N GLU A 209 -4.71 0.03 15.58
CA GLU A 209 -3.93 1.21 15.19
C GLU A 209 -4.83 2.45 15.09
N VAL A 210 -6.02 2.30 14.52
CA VAL A 210 -7.02 3.38 14.52
C VAL A 210 -7.40 3.78 15.94
N GLN A 211 -7.55 2.83 16.87
CA GLN A 211 -7.85 3.10 18.27
C GLN A 211 -6.76 3.97 18.93
N HIS A 212 -5.50 3.63 18.71
CA HIS A 212 -4.36 4.41 19.21
C HIS A 212 -4.30 5.80 18.56
N GLY A 213 -4.51 5.91 17.24
CA GLY A 213 -4.50 7.19 16.54
C GLY A 213 -5.59 8.14 17.07
N VAL A 214 -6.82 7.62 17.25
CA VAL A 214 -7.93 8.39 17.83
C VAL A 214 -7.63 8.80 19.27
N SER A 215 -7.14 7.89 20.11
CA SER A 215 -6.85 8.20 21.52
C SER A 215 -5.73 9.25 21.67
N HIS A 216 -4.67 9.15 20.86
CA HIS A 216 -3.57 10.12 20.84
C HIS A 216 -4.04 11.52 20.41
N VAL A 217 -4.88 11.62 19.38
CA VAL A 217 -5.39 12.91 18.89
C VAL A 217 -6.34 13.55 19.90
N LEU A 218 -7.24 12.76 20.50
CA LEU A 218 -8.16 13.25 21.53
C LEU A 218 -7.47 13.54 22.87
N GLY A 219 -6.28 13.00 23.11
CA GLY A 219 -5.59 13.13 24.39
C GLY A 219 -6.26 12.32 25.51
N VAL A 220 -6.92 11.21 25.17
CA VAL A 220 -7.64 10.34 26.11
C VAL A 220 -6.96 8.96 26.23
N PRO A 221 -7.20 8.21 27.33
CA PRO A 221 -6.73 6.84 27.43
C PRO A 221 -7.33 5.93 26.34
N THR A 222 -6.54 4.98 25.82
CA THR A 222 -6.98 4.04 24.77
C THR A 222 -8.22 3.22 25.14
N ASN A 223 -8.44 2.93 26.43
CA ASN A 223 -9.63 2.19 26.88
C ASN A 223 -10.94 3.00 26.81
N ALA A 224 -10.88 4.32 26.63
CA ALA A 224 -12.04 5.17 26.37
C ALA A 224 -12.48 5.13 24.89
N VAL A 225 -11.64 4.57 24.00
CA VAL A 225 -11.91 4.52 22.56
C VAL A 225 -12.23 3.09 22.14
N MET A 226 -13.35 2.89 21.47
CA MET A 226 -13.73 1.61 20.88
C MET A 226 -13.84 1.73 19.36
N ILE A 227 -13.16 0.85 18.62
CA ILE A 227 -13.25 0.78 17.15
C ILE A 227 -14.05 -0.46 16.75
N GLU A 228 -15.13 -0.26 16.00
CA GLU A 228 -15.96 -1.35 15.49
C GLU A 228 -15.83 -1.49 13.97
N VAL A 229 -15.59 -2.74 13.52
CA VAL A 229 -15.48 -3.09 12.10
C VAL A 229 -16.33 -4.34 11.82
N ARG A 230 -17.43 -4.18 11.08
CA ARG A 230 -18.27 -5.33 10.68
C ARG A 230 -17.80 -5.98 9.38
N ARG A 231 -17.50 -5.13 8.38
CA ARG A 231 -17.07 -5.48 7.01
C ARG A 231 -16.55 -4.22 6.31
N MET A 232 -15.91 -4.39 5.14
CA MET A 232 -15.44 -3.30 4.26
C MET A 232 -15.77 -3.61 2.80
N GLY A 233 -16.10 -2.59 2.01
CA GLY A 233 -16.34 -2.68 0.57
C GLY A 233 -15.04 -2.68 -0.24
N GLY A 234 -14.12 -3.57 0.13
CA GLY A 234 -12.74 -3.60 -0.37
C GLY A 234 -11.79 -2.75 0.50
N ALA A 235 -10.51 -3.10 0.45
CA ALA A 235 -9.46 -2.47 1.26
C ALA A 235 -8.07 -2.57 0.60
N PHE A 236 -7.62 -3.80 0.33
CA PHE A 236 -6.41 -4.08 -0.47
C PHE A 236 -5.09 -3.49 0.07
N GLY A 237 -5.01 -3.17 1.36
CA GLY A 237 -3.88 -2.50 2.01
C GLY A 237 -4.11 -1.01 2.26
N GLY A 238 -4.90 -0.34 1.41
CA GLY A 238 -5.15 1.10 1.54
C GLY A 238 -5.96 1.48 2.79
N LYS A 239 -6.58 0.50 3.45
CA LYS A 239 -7.26 0.69 4.73
C LYS A 239 -6.49 0.06 5.90
N GLU A 240 -5.17 -0.12 5.78
CA GLU A 240 -4.32 -0.61 6.87
C GLU A 240 -4.00 0.50 7.87
N SER A 241 -3.31 1.56 7.45
CA SER A 241 -2.93 2.70 8.32
C SER A 241 -3.75 3.97 8.07
N GLN A 242 -4.05 4.27 6.80
CA GLN A 242 -4.71 5.49 6.34
C GLN A 242 -6.09 5.80 6.98
N PRO A 243 -6.93 4.83 7.41
CA PRO A 243 -8.19 5.13 8.07
C PRO A 243 -8.06 5.96 9.36
N SER A 244 -6.89 5.93 10.01
CA SER A 244 -6.61 6.68 11.24
C SER A 244 -6.83 8.19 11.06
N ILE A 245 -6.51 8.75 9.88
CA ILE A 245 -6.74 10.16 9.55
C ILE A 245 -8.22 10.52 9.71
N PHE A 246 -9.08 9.74 9.06
CA PHE A 246 -10.51 9.99 8.95
C PHE A 246 -11.24 9.69 10.26
N ALA A 247 -10.85 8.60 10.93
CA ALA A 247 -11.39 8.25 12.23
C ALA A 247 -11.06 9.29 13.30
N ALA A 248 -9.81 9.78 13.35
CA ALA A 248 -9.40 10.78 14.33
C ALA A 248 -10.05 12.15 14.06
N ILE A 249 -10.17 12.59 12.80
CA ILE A 249 -10.90 13.82 12.46
C ILE A 249 -12.38 13.72 12.86
N ALA A 250 -13.04 12.61 12.53
CA ALA A 250 -14.45 12.40 12.89
C ALA A 250 -14.63 12.40 14.41
N ALA A 251 -13.75 11.72 15.15
CA ALA A 251 -13.78 11.65 16.61
C ALA A 251 -13.54 13.02 17.26
N LEU A 252 -12.59 13.81 16.75
CA LEU A 252 -12.30 15.16 17.26
C LEU A 252 -13.49 16.11 17.07
N LEU A 253 -14.15 16.05 15.91
CA LEU A 253 -15.37 16.82 15.66
C LEU A 253 -16.53 16.33 16.53
N ALA A 254 -16.65 15.03 16.76
CA ALA A 254 -17.69 14.44 17.59
C ALA A 254 -17.55 14.86 19.06
N ASP A 255 -16.33 14.79 19.60
CA ASP A 255 -16.00 15.26 20.95
C ASP A 255 -16.31 16.75 21.11
N ARG A 256 -15.84 17.58 20.16
CA ARG A 256 -16.05 19.03 20.20
C ARG A 256 -17.51 19.45 20.11
N CYS A 257 -18.31 18.77 19.26
CA CYS A 257 -19.70 19.13 19.04
C CYS A 257 -20.66 18.45 20.04
N GLY A 258 -20.22 17.39 20.73
CA GLY A 258 -21.10 16.55 21.54
C GLY A 258 -22.17 15.82 20.72
N GLN A 259 -21.90 15.57 19.43
CA GLN A 259 -22.83 14.98 18.48
C GLN A 259 -22.13 13.86 17.68
N PRO A 260 -22.87 12.86 17.18
CA PRO A 260 -22.31 11.91 16.24
C PRO A 260 -21.80 12.60 14.97
N VAL A 261 -20.68 12.12 14.41
CA VAL A 261 -20.06 12.70 13.22
C VAL A 261 -19.72 11.62 12.23
N LYS A 262 -20.17 11.77 10.98
CA LYS A 262 -19.81 10.91 9.87
C LYS A 262 -18.89 11.65 8.92
N LEU A 263 -17.71 11.08 8.68
CA LEU A 263 -16.77 11.52 7.65
C LEU A 263 -16.67 10.43 6.60
N ARG A 264 -17.12 10.75 5.40
CA ARG A 264 -17.05 9.86 4.23
C ARG A 264 -16.47 10.62 3.06
N LEU A 265 -15.38 10.10 2.50
CA LEU A 265 -14.77 10.73 1.33
C LEU A 265 -15.56 10.46 0.06
N ARG A 266 -15.62 11.46 -0.82
CA ARG A 266 -15.97 11.23 -2.22
C ARG A 266 -14.78 10.59 -2.93
N ARG A 267 -15.02 9.92 -4.06
CA ARG A 267 -13.97 9.15 -4.77
C ARG A 267 -12.80 10.03 -5.21
N ASP A 268 -13.07 11.24 -5.68
CA ASP A 268 -12.06 12.23 -6.06
C ASP A 268 -11.16 12.57 -4.85
N ASP A 269 -11.76 12.92 -3.71
CA ASP A 269 -11.02 13.22 -2.48
C ASP A 269 -10.23 12.02 -1.97
N ASP A 270 -10.84 10.82 -1.98
CA ASP A 270 -10.22 9.56 -1.57
C ASP A 270 -8.97 9.24 -2.40
N MET A 271 -9.06 9.40 -3.73
CA MET A 271 -7.92 9.18 -4.64
C MET A 271 -6.82 10.23 -4.47
N ILE A 272 -7.15 11.47 -4.09
CA ILE A 272 -6.18 12.56 -3.90
C ILE A 272 -5.48 12.46 -2.53
N ILE A 273 -6.23 12.19 -1.47
CA ILE A 273 -5.77 12.31 -0.07
C ILE A 273 -5.04 11.06 0.41
N THR A 274 -5.42 9.87 -0.08
CA THR A 274 -4.93 8.61 0.50
C THR A 274 -3.72 8.05 -0.24
N GLY A 275 -2.86 7.34 0.47
CA GLY A 275 -1.70 6.67 -0.11
C GLY A 275 -2.04 5.63 -1.17
N LYS A 276 -1.06 5.36 -2.05
CA LYS A 276 -1.16 4.39 -3.17
C LYS A 276 -0.11 3.30 -3.03
N ARG A 277 -0.08 2.37 -3.99
CA ARG A 277 1.10 1.50 -4.19
C ARG A 277 2.30 2.36 -4.56
N HIS A 278 3.44 2.07 -3.95
CA HIS A 278 4.73 2.69 -4.28
C HIS A 278 5.16 2.46 -5.73
N ASP A 279 5.50 3.57 -6.40
CA ASP A 279 6.27 3.58 -7.64
C ASP A 279 7.71 3.15 -7.36
N PHE A 280 8.34 2.51 -8.35
CA PHE A 280 9.76 2.15 -8.30
C PHE A 280 10.50 2.58 -9.56
N LEU A 281 11.71 3.10 -9.36
CA LEU A 281 12.78 3.17 -10.34
C LEU A 281 13.80 2.09 -10.01
N PHE A 282 14.06 1.21 -10.97
CA PHE A 282 15.10 0.20 -10.85
C PHE A 282 16.25 0.51 -11.79
N ARG A 283 17.48 0.40 -11.30
CA ARG A 283 18.69 0.33 -12.12
C ARG A 283 19.39 -0.98 -11.81
N TYR A 284 19.84 -1.70 -12.82
CA TYR A 284 20.53 -2.97 -12.61
C TYR A 284 21.78 -3.09 -13.49
N ASP A 285 22.69 -3.93 -13.02
CA ASP A 285 23.91 -4.37 -13.72
C ASP A 285 24.09 -5.86 -13.40
N VAL A 286 24.17 -6.70 -14.44
CA VAL A 286 24.20 -8.16 -14.28
C VAL A 286 25.32 -8.77 -15.13
N GLY A 287 26.06 -9.70 -14.53
CA GLY A 287 27.02 -10.57 -15.19
C GLY A 287 26.52 -12.02 -15.25
N PHE A 288 26.68 -12.67 -16.40
CA PHE A 288 26.22 -14.02 -16.66
C PHE A 288 27.10 -14.78 -17.67
N ASP A 289 26.99 -16.11 -17.69
CA ASP A 289 27.74 -16.99 -18.59
C ASP A 289 27.03 -17.24 -19.94
N ASP A 290 27.66 -18.03 -20.82
CA ASP A 290 27.11 -18.39 -22.14
C ASP A 290 25.78 -19.18 -22.07
N ASP A 291 25.49 -19.83 -20.94
CA ASP A 291 24.24 -20.54 -20.69
C ASP A 291 23.13 -19.61 -20.17
N GLY A 292 23.47 -18.36 -19.82
CA GLY A 292 22.58 -17.38 -19.24
C GLY A 292 22.39 -17.53 -17.73
N ARG A 293 23.31 -18.24 -17.07
CA ARG A 293 23.34 -18.36 -15.62
C ARG A 293 23.90 -17.09 -15.01
N ILE A 294 23.18 -16.52 -14.05
CA ILE A 294 23.61 -15.31 -13.35
C ILE A 294 24.77 -15.63 -12.41
N GLU A 295 25.87 -14.90 -12.58
CA GLU A 295 27.07 -15.01 -11.74
C GLU A 295 27.14 -13.87 -10.72
N GLY A 296 26.72 -12.67 -11.11
CA GLY A 296 26.69 -11.50 -10.23
C GLY A 296 25.63 -10.50 -10.63
N ILE A 297 25.02 -9.81 -9.66
CA ILE A 297 24.00 -8.79 -9.94
C ILE A 297 24.02 -7.65 -8.91
N ASP A 298 23.83 -6.43 -9.39
CA ASP A 298 23.55 -5.25 -8.58
C ASP A 298 22.20 -4.67 -9.00
N ILE A 299 21.30 -4.47 -8.04
CA ILE A 299 20.01 -3.81 -8.27
C ILE A 299 19.86 -2.65 -7.28
N LEU A 300 19.68 -1.45 -7.83
CA LEU A 300 19.20 -0.27 -7.13
C LEU A 300 17.68 -0.16 -7.28
N MET A 301 16.99 0.15 -6.19
CA MET A 301 15.55 0.31 -6.08
C MET A 301 15.24 1.68 -5.45
N GLY A 302 15.01 2.70 -6.27
CA GLY A 302 14.43 3.97 -5.82
C GLY A 302 12.92 3.81 -5.66
N MET A 303 12.41 3.90 -4.44
CA MET A 303 10.99 3.74 -4.13
C MET A 303 10.39 5.09 -3.75
N ARG A 304 9.31 5.53 -4.42
CA ARG A 304 8.58 6.74 -4.03
C ARG A 304 7.80 6.49 -2.74
N SER A 305 8.31 6.96 -1.61
CA SER A 305 7.61 6.89 -0.32
C SER A 305 6.52 7.95 -0.18
N GLY A 306 6.67 9.12 -0.81
CA GLY A 306 5.82 10.28 -0.56
C GLY A 306 6.37 11.17 0.55
N ASN A 307 5.52 11.97 1.18
CA ASN A 307 5.93 12.99 2.13
C ASN A 307 6.44 12.42 3.47
N VAL A 308 5.86 11.31 3.93
CA VAL A 308 6.23 10.59 5.16
C VAL A 308 6.39 9.10 4.87
N ALA A 309 6.80 8.34 5.87
CA ALA A 309 7.16 6.94 5.68
C ALA A 309 5.96 5.98 5.62
N ASP A 310 4.91 6.18 6.45
CA ASP A 310 3.83 5.21 6.61
C ASP A 310 4.38 3.76 6.72
N LEU A 311 3.92 2.82 5.89
CA LEU A 311 4.34 1.43 5.83
C LEU A 311 5.48 1.17 4.83
N SER A 312 6.07 2.22 4.24
CA SER A 312 7.20 2.15 3.30
C SER A 312 8.36 1.24 3.77
N PRO A 313 8.76 1.23 5.07
CA PRO A 313 9.82 0.33 5.55
C PRO A 313 9.52 -1.15 5.31
N GLY A 314 8.27 -1.55 5.53
CA GLY A 314 7.84 -2.93 5.29
C GLY A 314 7.77 -3.26 3.80
N VAL A 315 7.29 -2.30 2.99
CA VAL A 315 7.18 -2.45 1.53
C VAL A 315 8.55 -2.62 0.90
N LEU A 316 9.52 -1.77 1.24
CA LEU A 316 10.88 -1.83 0.69
C LEU A 316 11.59 -3.11 1.13
N ALA A 317 11.48 -3.49 2.41
CA ALA A 317 12.06 -4.72 2.92
C ALA A 317 11.50 -5.94 2.17
N ARG A 318 10.18 -5.95 1.89
CA ARG A 318 9.59 -7.03 1.11
C ARG A 318 10.03 -7.00 -0.35
N ALA A 319 10.15 -5.84 -0.99
CA ALA A 319 10.69 -5.73 -2.35
C ALA A 319 12.11 -6.32 -2.44
N LEU A 320 12.99 -5.98 -1.49
CA LEU A 320 14.35 -6.54 -1.40
C LEU A 320 14.33 -8.07 -1.24
N CYS A 321 13.49 -8.62 -0.36
CA CYS A 321 13.37 -10.07 -0.16
C CYS A 321 12.71 -10.84 -1.32
N HIS A 322 12.19 -10.15 -2.33
CA HIS A 322 11.56 -10.77 -3.51
C HIS A 322 12.23 -10.36 -4.82
N ALA A 323 13.33 -9.61 -4.75
CA ALA A 323 14.17 -9.27 -5.90
C ALA A 323 14.86 -10.49 -6.52
N ASP A 324 14.90 -11.61 -5.79
CA ASP A 324 15.38 -12.89 -6.27
C ASP A 324 14.30 -13.68 -7.04
N ASN A 325 13.01 -13.42 -6.79
CA ASN A 325 11.89 -14.26 -7.22
C ASN A 325 12.22 -15.76 -7.08
N CYS A 326 12.16 -16.54 -8.16
CA CYS A 326 12.49 -17.97 -8.13
C CYS A 326 13.96 -18.27 -8.41
N TYR A 327 14.82 -17.26 -8.54
CA TYR A 327 16.15 -17.39 -9.09
C TYR A 327 17.23 -17.36 -8.00
N TYR A 328 18.17 -18.30 -8.07
CA TYR A 328 19.33 -18.32 -7.20
C TYR A 328 20.37 -17.30 -7.67
N LEU A 329 20.66 -16.31 -6.83
CA LEU A 329 21.65 -15.26 -7.07
C LEU A 329 22.88 -15.49 -6.17
N PRO A 330 24.00 -16.04 -6.71
CA PRO A 330 25.16 -16.41 -5.89
C PRO A 330 25.91 -15.19 -5.33
N ASN A 331 25.99 -14.12 -6.13
CA ASN A 331 26.59 -12.85 -5.75
C ASN A 331 25.59 -11.74 -6.08
N ALA A 332 25.04 -11.08 -5.06
CA ALA A 332 24.02 -10.06 -5.27
C ALA A 332 24.22 -8.87 -4.33
N ARG A 333 24.02 -7.66 -4.85
CA ARG A 333 23.89 -6.42 -4.09
C ARG A 333 22.53 -5.78 -4.40
N LEU A 334 21.63 -5.76 -3.42
CA LEU A 334 20.29 -5.18 -3.54
C LEU A 334 20.21 -3.93 -2.66
N ARG A 335 19.83 -2.80 -3.25
CA ARG A 335 19.89 -1.49 -2.59
C ARG A 335 18.56 -0.76 -2.70
N GLY A 336 17.89 -0.57 -1.57
CA GLY A 336 16.61 0.10 -1.47
C GLY A 336 16.73 1.51 -0.92
N TYR A 337 16.16 2.49 -1.63
CA TYR A 337 16.18 3.91 -1.27
C TYR A 337 14.74 4.44 -1.15
N PRO A 338 14.27 4.78 0.06
CA PRO A 338 12.91 5.27 0.30
C PRO A 338 12.82 6.77 0.05
N CYS A 339 12.71 7.13 -1.22
CA CYS A 339 12.75 8.50 -1.73
C CYS A 339 11.58 9.32 -1.17
N LYS A 340 11.88 10.38 -0.40
CA LYS A 340 10.88 11.35 0.04
C LYS A 340 10.56 12.28 -1.13
N THR A 341 9.27 12.42 -1.42
CA THR A 341 8.75 13.30 -2.47
C THR A 341 7.57 14.08 -1.95
N ASN A 342 7.28 15.23 -2.54
CA ASN A 342 6.14 16.08 -2.22
C ASN A 342 4.84 15.57 -2.89
N THR A 343 4.56 14.30 -2.63
CA THR A 343 3.36 13.56 -3.03
C THR A 343 2.77 12.91 -1.78
N VAL A 344 1.51 12.48 -1.83
CA VAL A 344 0.90 11.75 -0.73
C VAL A 344 1.78 10.56 -0.32
N SER A 345 1.86 10.30 0.98
CA SER A 345 2.53 9.11 1.52
C SER A 345 1.95 7.85 0.90
N ASN A 346 2.78 7.04 0.25
CA ASN A 346 2.36 5.74 -0.26
C ASN A 346 2.27 4.72 0.87
N THR A 347 1.38 3.75 0.70
CA THR A 347 1.01 2.80 1.77
C THR A 347 0.99 1.36 1.26
N ALA A 348 0.51 0.45 2.10
CA ALA A 348 0.29 -0.94 1.73
C ALA A 348 -0.62 -1.06 0.51
N PHE A 349 -0.21 -1.87 -0.47
CA PHE A 349 -1.10 -2.43 -1.49
C PHE A 349 -0.85 -3.93 -1.56
N ARG A 350 -1.87 -4.77 -1.77
CA ARG A 350 -1.76 -6.22 -2.03
C ARG A 350 -0.47 -6.61 -2.78
N GLY A 351 0.32 -7.46 -2.12
CA GLY A 351 1.67 -7.86 -2.55
C GLY A 351 2.80 -7.12 -1.81
N PHE A 352 2.54 -5.89 -1.38
CA PHE A 352 3.32 -5.12 -0.40
C PHE A 352 4.80 -4.95 -0.79
N GLY A 353 5.08 -4.53 -2.03
CA GLY A 353 6.44 -4.39 -2.56
C GLY A 353 6.96 -5.64 -3.29
N GLY A 354 6.42 -6.81 -2.97
CA GLY A 354 6.77 -8.07 -3.65
C GLY A 354 6.59 -8.02 -5.18
N PRO A 355 5.43 -7.55 -5.71
CA PRO A 355 5.24 -7.42 -7.16
C PRO A 355 6.31 -6.53 -7.83
N GLN A 356 6.66 -5.40 -7.21
CA GLN A 356 7.69 -4.51 -7.74
C GLN A 356 9.08 -5.16 -7.68
N GLY A 357 9.42 -5.80 -6.55
CA GLY A 357 10.69 -6.53 -6.40
C GLY A 357 10.87 -7.66 -7.42
N MET A 358 9.82 -8.42 -7.72
CA MET A 358 9.90 -9.50 -8.72
C MET A 358 9.97 -8.98 -10.16
N LEU A 359 9.39 -7.80 -10.45
CA LEU A 359 9.37 -7.24 -11.81
C LEU A 359 10.77 -6.98 -12.37
N VAL A 360 11.69 -6.46 -11.55
CA VAL A 360 13.04 -6.13 -12.01
C VAL A 360 13.81 -7.38 -12.41
N ILE A 361 13.73 -8.47 -11.64
CA ILE A 361 14.45 -9.69 -11.97
C ILE A 361 13.87 -10.42 -13.18
N GLU A 362 12.55 -10.38 -13.39
CA GLU A 362 11.97 -10.87 -14.65
C GLU A 362 12.44 -10.06 -15.87
N THR A 363 12.61 -8.74 -15.70
CA THR A 363 13.16 -7.86 -16.75
C THR A 363 14.62 -8.22 -17.06
N VAL A 364 15.41 -8.49 -16.03
CA VAL A 364 16.81 -8.94 -16.17
C VAL A 364 16.87 -10.28 -16.91
N ILE A 365 16.05 -11.25 -16.52
CA ILE A 365 15.98 -12.56 -17.17
C ILE A 365 15.61 -12.44 -18.65
N GLU A 366 14.66 -11.56 -18.99
CA GLU A 366 14.30 -11.30 -20.38
C GLU A 366 15.44 -10.60 -21.16
N HIS A 367 16.16 -9.67 -20.52
CA HIS A 367 17.31 -9.00 -21.14
C HIS A 367 18.45 -10.00 -21.44
N ILE A 368 18.74 -10.92 -20.51
CA ILE A 368 19.71 -12.01 -20.72
C ILE A 368 19.27 -12.89 -21.90
N ALA A 369 18.00 -13.31 -21.92
CA ALA A 369 17.45 -14.15 -22.98
C ALA A 369 17.62 -13.52 -24.37
N ARG A 370 17.29 -12.23 -24.51
CA ARG A 370 17.46 -11.48 -25.76
C ARG A 370 18.92 -11.32 -26.16
N THR A 371 19.81 -11.11 -25.19
CA THR A 371 21.25 -10.95 -25.45
C THR A 371 21.86 -12.23 -26.01
N LEU A 372 21.47 -13.39 -25.47
CA LEU A 372 21.95 -14.71 -25.93
C LEU A 372 21.15 -15.28 -27.11
N GLY A 373 20.02 -14.66 -27.49
CA GLY A 373 19.12 -15.22 -28.51
C GLY A 373 18.46 -16.53 -28.09
N ARG A 374 18.25 -16.74 -26.78
CA ARG A 374 17.61 -17.93 -26.21
C ARG A 374 16.18 -17.62 -25.74
N SER A 375 15.39 -18.67 -25.51
CA SER A 375 14.05 -18.47 -24.95
C SER A 375 14.14 -18.04 -23.48
N VAL A 376 13.21 -17.18 -23.05
CA VAL A 376 13.16 -16.70 -21.66
C VAL A 376 12.98 -17.85 -20.67
N ASP A 377 12.24 -18.90 -21.04
CA ASP A 377 11.99 -20.05 -20.17
C ASP A 377 13.26 -20.90 -19.95
N GLU A 378 14.16 -20.99 -20.94
CA GLU A 378 15.47 -21.63 -20.75
C GLU A 378 16.32 -20.86 -19.74
N ILE A 379 16.35 -19.52 -19.84
CA ILE A 379 17.10 -18.66 -18.92
C ILE A 379 16.53 -18.75 -17.51
N ARG A 380 15.20 -18.84 -17.36
CA ARG A 380 14.57 -19.10 -16.06
C ARG A 380 15.01 -20.43 -15.48
N ALA A 381 14.96 -21.49 -16.30
CA ALA A 381 15.25 -22.86 -15.87
C ALA A 381 16.67 -23.02 -15.31
N VAL A 382 17.68 -22.43 -15.95
CA VAL A 382 19.08 -22.51 -15.47
C VAL A 382 19.31 -21.75 -14.16
N ASN A 383 18.47 -20.75 -13.88
CA ASN A 383 18.60 -19.85 -12.73
C ASN A 383 17.71 -20.24 -11.54
N TYR A 384 16.77 -21.17 -11.65
CA TYR A 384 15.93 -21.55 -10.51
C TYR A 384 16.72 -21.96 -9.27
N TYR A 385 16.16 -21.67 -8.09
CA TYR A 385 16.59 -22.28 -6.83
C TYR A 385 16.64 -23.80 -6.96
N GLY A 386 17.66 -24.42 -6.37
CA GLY A 386 17.76 -25.88 -6.25
C GLY A 386 17.07 -26.42 -4.99
N THR A 387 17.14 -27.73 -4.80
CA THR A 387 16.65 -28.43 -3.60
C THR A 387 17.77 -28.67 -2.60
N ASP A 388 18.89 -29.24 -3.05
CA ASP A 388 20.02 -29.64 -2.20
C ASP A 388 21.09 -28.54 -2.12
N GLU A 389 21.45 -27.99 -3.29
CA GLU A 389 22.37 -26.86 -3.45
C GLU A 389 21.65 -25.66 -4.05
N ARG A 390 22.29 -24.48 -4.05
CA ARG A 390 21.73 -23.25 -4.64
C ARG A 390 20.33 -22.92 -4.09
N ASN A 391 20.17 -23.03 -2.78
CA ASN A 391 18.88 -22.95 -2.08
C ASN A 391 18.89 -21.92 -0.93
N VAL A 392 19.84 -20.99 -0.92
CA VAL A 392 19.92 -19.92 0.08
C VAL A 392 19.63 -18.58 -0.60
N THR A 393 18.70 -17.82 -0.05
CA THR A 393 18.31 -16.51 -0.57
C THR A 393 19.36 -15.44 -0.26
N PRO A 394 19.32 -14.26 -0.92
CA PRO A 394 20.21 -13.15 -0.59
C PRO A 394 20.09 -12.67 0.87
N TYR A 395 18.95 -12.91 1.52
CA TYR A 395 18.71 -12.65 2.95
C TYR A 395 19.01 -13.86 3.86
N GLN A 396 19.81 -14.80 3.37
CA GLN A 396 20.33 -15.96 4.10
C GLN A 396 19.28 -16.95 4.61
N GLN A 397 18.05 -16.90 4.10
CA GLN A 397 17.06 -17.92 4.40
C GLN A 397 17.23 -19.09 3.45
N ARG A 398 17.24 -20.32 3.98
CA ARG A 398 17.17 -21.52 3.16
C ARG A 398 15.77 -21.70 2.61
N VAL A 399 15.65 -21.89 1.30
CA VAL A 399 14.44 -22.32 0.61
C VAL A 399 14.31 -23.82 0.78
N THR A 400 13.33 -24.26 1.57
CA THR A 400 12.97 -25.68 1.74
C THR A 400 11.72 -26.01 0.94
N ASP A 401 11.50 -27.30 0.67
CA ASP A 401 10.33 -27.80 -0.07
C ASP A 401 10.10 -27.09 -1.41
N ASN A 402 11.21 -26.79 -2.10
CA ASN A 402 11.17 -26.09 -3.38
C ASN A 402 10.58 -27.00 -4.47
N ILE A 403 9.41 -26.62 -4.98
CA ILE A 403 8.69 -27.34 -6.03
C ILE A 403 8.58 -26.55 -7.34
N ILE A 404 9.41 -25.52 -7.55
CA ILE A 404 9.22 -24.62 -8.69
C ILE A 404 9.33 -25.34 -10.05
N VAL A 405 10.33 -26.20 -10.22
CA VAL A 405 10.53 -26.99 -11.44
C VAL A 405 9.34 -27.92 -11.70
N PRO A 406 8.95 -28.84 -10.78
CA PRO A 406 7.81 -29.73 -11.04
C PRO A 406 6.48 -28.98 -11.17
N LEU A 407 6.32 -27.80 -10.54
CA LEU A 407 5.14 -26.96 -10.70
C LEU A 407 5.03 -26.39 -12.11
N VAL A 408 6.13 -25.83 -12.63
CA VAL A 408 6.22 -25.28 -13.98
C VAL A 408 6.00 -26.38 -15.01
N ASP A 409 6.68 -27.52 -14.87
CA ASP A 409 6.56 -28.65 -15.80
C ASP A 409 5.13 -29.18 -15.87
N ARG A 410 4.48 -29.34 -14.70
CA ARG A 410 3.08 -29.76 -14.63
C ARG A 410 2.15 -28.76 -15.32
N LEU A 411 2.30 -27.46 -15.03
CA LEU A 411 1.46 -26.43 -15.63
C LEU A 411 1.63 -26.40 -17.16
N ARG A 412 2.86 -26.47 -17.66
CA ARG A 412 3.15 -26.53 -19.10
C ARG A 412 2.47 -27.72 -19.77
N ALA A 413 2.50 -28.89 -19.13
CA ALA A 413 1.87 -30.10 -19.64
C ALA A 413 0.33 -30.00 -19.61
N GLU A 414 -0.25 -29.47 -18.53
CA GLU A 414 -1.71 -29.34 -18.38
C GLU A 414 -2.36 -28.42 -19.42
N ILE A 415 -1.65 -27.39 -19.88
CA ILE A 415 -2.16 -26.41 -20.85
C ILE A 415 -1.62 -26.60 -22.28
N ASP A 416 -0.78 -27.62 -22.51
CA ASP A 416 0.00 -27.80 -23.76
C ASP A 416 0.68 -26.51 -24.22
N PHE A 417 1.50 -25.94 -23.33
CA PHE A 417 2.15 -24.64 -23.55
C PHE A 417 3.00 -24.63 -24.83
N ASP A 418 3.62 -25.75 -25.18
CA ASP A 418 4.44 -25.86 -26.38
C ASP A 418 3.59 -25.78 -27.66
N ALA A 419 2.39 -26.37 -27.68
CA ALA A 419 1.44 -26.16 -28.78
C ALA A 419 0.98 -24.71 -28.86
N MET A 420 0.62 -24.09 -27.74
CA MET A 420 0.24 -22.67 -27.71
C MET A 420 1.35 -21.77 -28.24
N SER A 421 2.62 -22.07 -27.91
CA SER A 421 3.78 -21.33 -28.41
C SER A 421 3.91 -21.43 -29.94
N ARG A 422 3.81 -22.65 -30.50
CA ARG A 422 3.84 -22.85 -31.96
C ARG A 422 2.70 -22.13 -32.69
N ASP A 423 1.51 -22.11 -32.10
CA ASP A 423 0.34 -21.40 -32.66
C ASP A 423 0.55 -19.88 -32.66
N VAL A 424 1.19 -19.34 -31.62
CA VAL A 424 1.57 -17.92 -31.55
C VAL A 424 2.61 -17.59 -32.61
N ASP A 425 3.63 -18.42 -32.80
CA ASP A 425 4.65 -18.22 -33.82
C ASP A 425 4.06 -18.28 -35.23
N ALA A 426 3.21 -19.27 -35.52
CA ALA A 426 2.51 -19.39 -36.81
C ALA A 426 1.60 -18.19 -37.08
N PHE A 427 0.89 -17.69 -36.06
CA PHE A 427 0.08 -16.48 -36.16
C PHE A 427 0.97 -15.26 -36.48
N ASN A 428 2.06 -15.08 -35.74
CA ASN A 428 2.98 -13.96 -35.89
C ASN A 428 3.71 -13.96 -37.24
N ALA A 429 4.02 -15.14 -37.80
CA ALA A 429 4.64 -15.28 -39.11
C ALA A 429 3.69 -14.93 -40.27
N SER A 430 2.38 -15.02 -40.04
CA SER A 430 1.35 -14.77 -41.07
C SER A 430 0.65 -13.42 -40.95
N HIS A 431 0.94 -12.63 -39.90
CA HIS A 431 0.29 -11.34 -39.64
C HIS A 431 1.32 -10.25 -39.38
N ASP A 432 1.43 -9.27 -40.28
CA ASP A 432 2.43 -8.19 -40.16
C ASP A 432 2.07 -7.14 -39.10
N THR A 433 0.77 -6.88 -38.92
CA THR A 433 0.24 -5.80 -38.07
C THR A 433 -0.22 -6.25 -36.69
N LEU A 434 -0.77 -7.45 -36.57
CA LEU A 434 -1.23 -8.00 -35.29
C LEU A 434 -0.27 -9.09 -34.85
N LYS A 435 0.22 -8.98 -33.61
CA LYS A 435 1.08 -9.98 -33.00
C LYS A 435 0.43 -10.51 -31.72
N LYS A 436 0.71 -11.77 -31.40
CA LYS A 436 0.38 -12.42 -30.13
C LYS A 436 1.66 -12.62 -29.33
N GLY A 437 1.53 -12.56 -28.01
CA GLY A 437 2.57 -12.93 -27.06
C GLY A 437 2.06 -14.00 -26.11
N LEU A 438 2.96 -14.86 -25.66
CA LEU A 438 2.71 -15.88 -24.65
C LEU A 438 3.83 -15.79 -23.61
N ALA A 439 3.46 -15.87 -22.34
CA ALA A 439 4.41 -15.83 -21.24
C ALA A 439 3.98 -16.74 -20.11
N LEU A 440 4.96 -17.35 -19.45
CA LEU A 440 4.82 -18.11 -18.22
C LEU A 440 5.71 -17.44 -17.17
N MET A 441 5.18 -17.15 -15.98
CA MET A 441 5.95 -16.47 -14.92
C MET A 441 5.96 -17.31 -13.63
N PRO A 442 7.15 -17.67 -13.12
CA PRO A 442 7.30 -18.34 -11.85
C PRO A 442 7.14 -17.33 -10.70
N VAL A 443 6.68 -17.77 -9.53
CA VAL A 443 6.54 -16.91 -8.34
C VAL A 443 6.96 -17.64 -7.07
N LYS A 444 7.92 -17.06 -6.35
CA LYS A 444 8.19 -17.36 -4.92
C LYS A 444 7.71 -16.16 -4.10
N PHE A 445 6.83 -16.40 -3.13
CA PHE A 445 6.31 -15.35 -2.27
C PHE A 445 6.41 -15.73 -0.79
N GLY A 446 7.17 -14.96 -0.01
CA GLY A 446 7.35 -15.17 1.42
C GLY A 446 6.09 -14.82 2.21
N ILE A 447 5.62 -15.75 3.05
CA ILE A 447 4.45 -15.59 3.90
C ILE A 447 4.89 -15.31 5.33
N SER A 448 4.37 -14.22 5.91
CA SER A 448 4.50 -13.68 7.28
C SER A 448 4.81 -12.19 7.23
N PHE A 449 4.54 -11.48 8.33
CA PHE A 449 5.08 -10.15 8.54
C PHE A 449 6.59 -10.23 8.81
N ASN A 450 7.38 -9.34 8.18
CA ASN A 450 8.82 -9.23 8.44
C ASN A 450 9.12 -8.76 9.88
N THR A 451 8.12 -8.21 10.57
CA THR A 451 8.18 -7.86 11.99
C THR A 451 7.56 -9.02 12.79
N PRO A 452 8.36 -9.87 13.48
CA PRO A 452 7.88 -11.13 14.04
C PRO A 452 6.70 -10.98 15.00
N LYS A 453 6.67 -9.91 15.80
CA LYS A 453 5.59 -9.62 16.75
C LYS A 453 4.23 -9.41 16.09
N LEU A 454 4.14 -9.10 14.79
CA LEU A 454 2.85 -8.95 14.11
C LEU A 454 2.22 -10.31 13.74
N ASN A 455 3.00 -11.40 13.81
CA ASN A 455 2.52 -12.76 13.53
C ASN A 455 1.86 -13.37 14.78
N GLN A 456 0.83 -12.70 15.30
CA GLN A 456 0.04 -13.14 16.45
C GLN A 456 -1.46 -12.90 16.19
N ALA A 457 -2.31 -13.71 16.81
CA ALA A 457 -3.77 -13.58 16.70
C ALA A 457 -4.45 -14.01 18.01
N GLY A 458 -5.56 -13.37 18.33
CA GLY A 458 -6.43 -13.71 19.47
C GLY A 458 -7.88 -13.92 19.01
N ALA A 459 -8.63 -14.74 19.73
CA ALA A 459 -10.06 -14.97 19.52
C ALA A 459 -10.77 -15.14 20.86
N LEU A 460 -12.04 -14.70 20.92
CA LEU A 460 -12.93 -14.91 22.06
C LEU A 460 -14.13 -15.74 21.58
N VAL A 461 -14.37 -16.87 22.24
CA VAL A 461 -15.51 -17.77 21.96
C VAL A 461 -16.29 -17.93 23.26
N HIS A 462 -17.60 -17.70 23.20
CA HIS A 462 -18.50 -17.76 24.34
C HIS A 462 -19.22 -19.10 24.44
#